data_AF-A0A842LSS0-F1
#
_entry.id   AF-A0A842LSS0-F1
#
_cell.length_a   1.000
_cell.length_b   1.000
_cell.length_c   1.000
_cell.angle_alpha   90.00
_cell.angle_beta   90.00
_cell.angle_gamma   90.00
#
_symmetry.space_group_name_H-M   'P 1'
#
loop_
_entity.id
_entity.type
_entity.pdbx_description
1 polymer ?
#
loop_
_entity_poly.entity_id
_entity_poly.type
_entity_poly.pdbx_seq_one_letter_code
_entity_poly.pdbx_strand_id
1 'polypeptide(L)'
;MKNPAWNTETIREIIRLGRLPFLGAGFILYATGAVLAAIETGHISAEQFIAGYLIVMPAHLSVSYSNDYYDFDLDRPDSSTKYSGGSGTLQRHPELRNFAWRFAVFLIATSITLSIIYTITFRNPSVLLLTVSGSLLGWFYSAPPLRLSYRGLGELATAITGFIFPAMGYSVMAGGPDIRILLFSVPIMLLQLVFIINVEIPDLREDLLGGKMTLPVRLGVRDSRRIMVL
;
A
#
# COMPACT_ATOMS: atom_id res chain seq x y z
N MET A 1 10.71 -25.54 -16.67
CA MET A 1 9.60 -24.84 -15.98
C MET A 1 8.42 -24.77 -16.93
N LYS A 2 7.31 -25.48 -16.62
CA LYS A 2 6.09 -25.41 -17.45
C LYS A 2 5.47 -24.02 -17.31
N ASN A 3 5.13 -23.39 -18.43
CA ASN A 3 4.32 -22.16 -18.41
C ASN A 3 2.96 -22.51 -17.77
N PRO A 4 2.45 -21.70 -16.83
CA PRO A 4 1.13 -21.96 -16.25
C PRO A 4 0.09 -21.96 -17.38
N ALA A 5 -0.75 -22.98 -17.43
CA ALA A 5 -1.91 -22.95 -18.30
C ALA A 5 -2.86 -21.88 -17.75
N TRP A 6 -3.16 -20.85 -18.54
CA TRP A 6 -4.06 -19.75 -18.16
C TRP A 6 -5.50 -20.27 -18.04
N ASN A 7 -5.79 -20.95 -16.94
CA ASN A 7 -7.09 -21.48 -16.59
C ASN A 7 -7.79 -20.57 -15.56
N THR A 8 -9.09 -20.81 -15.33
CA THR A 8 -9.90 -20.01 -14.40
C THR A 8 -9.33 -19.99 -12.98
N GLU A 9 -8.68 -21.07 -12.56
CA GLU A 9 -8.01 -21.20 -11.25
C GLU A 9 -6.82 -20.24 -11.14
N THR A 10 -5.94 -20.20 -12.15
CA THR A 10 -4.81 -19.28 -12.20
C THR A 10 -5.27 -17.82 -12.13
N ILE A 11 -6.33 -17.47 -12.85
CA ILE A 11 -6.89 -16.11 -12.82
C ILE A 11 -7.41 -15.75 -11.43
N ARG A 12 -8.11 -16.68 -10.78
CA ARG A 12 -8.63 -16.49 -9.41
C ARG A 12 -7.50 -16.24 -8.41
N GLU A 13 -6.42 -17.02 -8.51
CA GLU A 13 -5.25 -16.87 -7.64
C GLU A 13 -4.51 -15.55 -7.89
N ILE A 14 -4.41 -15.10 -9.15
CA ILE A 14 -3.87 -13.76 -9.47
C ILE A 14 -4.73 -12.65 -8.85
N ILE A 15 -6.05 -12.78 -8.87
CA ILE A 15 -6.96 -11.81 -8.22
C ILE A 15 -6.76 -11.83 -6.69
N ARG A 16 -6.55 -13.01 -6.11
CA ARG A 16 -6.30 -13.18 -4.68
C ARG A 16 -5.00 -12.50 -4.24
N LEU A 17 -3.93 -12.60 -5.03
CA LEU A 17 -2.66 -11.88 -4.80
C LEU A 17 -2.85 -10.36 -4.74
N GLY A 18 -3.78 -9.81 -5.52
CA GLY A 18 -4.02 -8.37 -5.55
C GLY A 18 -4.64 -7.81 -4.26
N ARG A 19 -5.26 -8.66 -3.43
CA ARG A 19 -5.94 -8.27 -2.17
C ARG A 19 -6.85 -7.04 -2.36
N LEU A 20 -7.77 -7.13 -3.33
CA LEU A 20 -8.61 -6.00 -3.78
C LEU A 20 -9.35 -5.20 -2.70
N PRO A 21 -9.74 -5.73 -1.52
CA PRO A 21 -10.30 -4.91 -0.45
C PRO A 21 -9.44 -3.71 -0.04
N PHE A 22 -8.11 -3.79 -0.16
CA PHE A 22 -7.21 -2.67 0.12
C PHE A 22 -7.39 -1.52 -0.87
N LEU A 23 -7.70 -1.79 -2.14
CA LEU A 23 -7.97 -0.74 -3.12
C LEU A 23 -9.16 0.14 -2.72
N GLY A 24 -10.20 -0.46 -2.12
CA GLY A 24 -11.34 0.30 -1.60
C GLY A 24 -10.93 1.28 -0.50
N ALA A 25 -10.11 0.82 0.46
CA ALA A 25 -9.58 1.70 1.50
C ALA A 25 -8.69 2.81 0.91
N GLY A 26 -7.78 2.47 -0.02
CA GLY A 26 -6.93 3.45 -0.69
C GLY A 26 -7.71 4.49 -1.50
N PHE A 27 -8.79 4.08 -2.17
CA PHE A 27 -9.70 5.01 -2.86
C PHE A 27 -10.36 5.99 -1.90
N ILE A 28 -10.86 5.51 -0.75
CA ILE A 28 -11.48 6.38 0.26
C ILE A 28 -10.46 7.40 0.78
N LEU A 29 -9.25 6.97 1.14
CA LEU A 29 -8.21 7.88 1.61
C LEU A 29 -7.82 8.92 0.54
N TYR A 30 -7.65 8.50 -0.71
CA TYR A 30 -7.44 9.41 -1.82
C TYR A 30 -8.60 10.42 -1.97
N ALA A 31 -9.84 9.94 -1.93
CA ALA A 31 -11.02 10.78 -2.07
C ALA A 31 -11.14 11.83 -0.96
N THR A 32 -10.76 11.50 0.28
CA THR A 32 -10.80 12.49 1.39
C THR A 32 -9.92 13.71 1.12
N GLY A 33 -8.72 13.53 0.57
CA GLY A 33 -7.85 14.64 0.22
C GLY A 33 -8.36 15.45 -0.96
N ALA A 34 -8.94 14.80 -1.95
CA ALA A 34 -9.57 15.48 -3.09
C ALA A 34 -10.78 16.32 -2.66
N VAL A 35 -11.61 15.79 -1.74
CA VAL A 35 -12.72 16.54 -1.15
C VAL A 35 -12.22 17.75 -0.38
N LEU A 36 -11.15 17.63 0.41
CA LEU A 36 -10.54 18.78 1.10
C LEU A 36 -10.08 19.84 0.09
N ALA A 37 -9.36 19.44 -0.97
CA ALA A 37 -8.93 20.37 -2.01
C ALA A 37 -10.12 21.08 -2.68
N ALA A 38 -11.20 20.35 -2.98
CA ALA A 38 -12.41 20.92 -3.55
C ALA A 38 -13.06 21.96 -2.61
N ILE A 39 -13.09 21.70 -1.30
CA ILE A 39 -13.63 22.63 -0.30
C ILE A 39 -12.76 23.89 -0.21
N GLU A 40 -11.43 23.75 -0.21
CA GLU A 40 -10.52 24.88 0.00
C GLU A 40 -10.33 25.76 -1.24
N THR A 41 -10.31 25.15 -2.43
CA THR A 41 -10.01 25.85 -3.68
C THR A 41 -11.27 26.20 -4.47
N GLY A 42 -12.40 25.55 -4.18
CA GLY A 42 -13.61 25.60 -5.02
C GLY A 42 -13.44 24.90 -6.38
N HIS A 43 -12.27 24.30 -6.66
CA HIS A 43 -12.00 23.62 -7.93
C HIS A 43 -12.42 22.15 -7.85
N ILE A 44 -13.30 21.75 -8.76
CA ILE A 44 -13.74 20.37 -8.91
C ILE A 44 -13.50 19.96 -10.36
N SER A 45 -12.64 18.96 -10.57
CA SER A 45 -12.37 18.37 -11.88
C SER A 45 -12.45 16.85 -11.79
N ALA A 46 -13.47 16.28 -12.42
CA ALA A 46 -13.62 14.83 -12.53
C ALA A 46 -12.47 14.19 -13.32
N GLU A 47 -11.95 14.90 -14.34
CA GLU A 47 -10.81 14.47 -15.13
C GLU A 47 -9.56 14.31 -14.25
N GLN A 48 -9.20 15.34 -13.47
CA GLN A 48 -8.05 15.30 -12.58
C GLN A 48 -8.21 14.27 -11.47
N PHE A 49 -9.42 14.14 -10.91
CA PHE A 49 -9.74 13.13 -9.91
C PHE A 49 -9.55 11.70 -10.44
N ILE A 50 -10.12 11.41 -11.61
CA ILE A 50 -10.03 10.07 -12.20
C ILE A 50 -8.58 9.78 -12.63
N ALA A 51 -7.93 10.73 -13.31
CA ALA A 51 -6.53 10.58 -13.73
C ALA A 51 -5.60 10.36 -12.53
N GLY A 52 -5.82 11.10 -11.44
CA GLY A 52 -5.11 10.94 -10.17
C GLY A 52 -5.28 9.56 -9.56
N TYR A 53 -6.51 9.06 -9.48
CA TYR A 53 -6.77 7.72 -8.93
C TYR A 53 -6.18 6.61 -9.83
N LEU A 54 -6.21 6.77 -11.16
CA LEU A 54 -5.58 5.83 -12.09
C LEU A 54 -4.06 5.75 -11.93
N ILE A 55 -3.42 6.75 -11.33
CA ILE A 55 -2.00 6.70 -10.92
C ILE A 55 -1.86 5.91 -9.62
N VAL A 56 -2.67 6.23 -8.61
CA VAL A 56 -2.60 5.64 -7.26
C VAL A 56 -2.93 4.14 -7.27
N MET A 57 -3.95 3.74 -8.02
CA MET A 57 -4.48 2.38 -8.06
C MET A 57 -3.39 1.32 -8.40
N PRO A 58 -2.63 1.42 -9.50
CA PRO A 58 -1.59 0.44 -9.81
C PRO A 58 -0.45 0.45 -8.80
N ALA A 59 0.01 1.61 -8.31
CA ALA A 59 1.02 1.67 -7.25
C ALA A 59 0.55 0.95 -5.98
N HIS A 60 -0.68 1.19 -5.54
CA HIS A 60 -1.24 0.52 -4.37
C HIS A 60 -1.37 -0.99 -4.60
N LEU A 61 -1.89 -1.40 -5.77
CA LEU A 61 -2.04 -2.80 -6.12
C LEU A 61 -0.69 -3.55 -6.12
N SER A 62 0.38 -2.88 -6.57
CA SER A 62 1.72 -3.47 -6.64
C SER A 62 2.24 -3.97 -5.28
N VAL A 63 1.85 -3.30 -4.18
CA VAL A 63 2.31 -3.61 -2.81
C VAL A 63 1.91 -5.03 -2.42
N SER A 64 0.69 -5.45 -2.74
CA SER A 64 0.22 -6.80 -2.42
C SER A 64 1.05 -7.87 -3.15
N TYR A 65 1.32 -7.67 -4.44
CA TYR A 65 2.14 -8.60 -5.22
C TYR A 65 3.62 -8.62 -4.79
N SER A 66 4.20 -7.46 -4.48
CA SER A 66 5.59 -7.39 -4.01
C SER A 66 5.73 -7.99 -2.61
N ASN A 67 4.79 -7.73 -1.71
CA ASN A 67 4.83 -8.26 -0.35
C ASN A 67 4.77 -9.79 -0.37
N ASP A 68 3.79 -10.39 -1.05
CA ASP A 68 3.71 -11.86 -1.18
C ASP A 68 4.98 -12.46 -1.80
N TYR A 69 5.60 -11.78 -2.78
CA TYR A 69 6.86 -12.25 -3.37
C TYR A 69 8.04 -12.29 -2.38
N TYR A 70 8.20 -11.22 -1.60
CA TYR A 70 9.32 -11.08 -0.67
C TYR A 70 9.09 -11.82 0.65
N ASP A 71 7.84 -12.02 1.03
CA ASP A 71 7.43 -12.74 2.22
C ASP A 71 7.11 -14.22 1.92
N PHE A 72 7.46 -14.71 0.72
CA PHE A 72 7.20 -16.08 0.26
C PHE A 72 7.63 -17.17 1.25
N ASP A 73 8.80 -17.03 1.86
CA ASP A 73 9.37 -18.02 2.78
C ASP A 73 8.81 -17.88 4.22
N LEU A 74 8.15 -16.75 4.52
CA LEU A 74 7.50 -16.45 5.80
C LEU A 74 6.04 -16.91 5.81
N ASP A 75 5.30 -16.55 4.77
CA ASP A 75 3.85 -16.69 4.70
C ASP A 75 3.44 -18.18 4.71
N ARG A 76 2.37 -18.48 5.45
CA ARG A 76 1.82 -19.84 5.55
C ARG A 76 0.38 -19.86 5.02
N PRO A 77 0.01 -20.86 4.19
CA PRO A 77 -1.34 -20.94 3.64
C PRO A 77 -2.43 -20.95 4.73
N ASP A 78 -2.16 -21.65 5.83
CA ASP A 78 -3.13 -21.98 6.88
C ASP A 78 -3.36 -20.83 7.88
N SER A 79 -2.50 -19.81 7.90
CA SER A 79 -2.66 -18.61 8.75
C SER A 79 -3.20 -17.39 7.98
N SER A 80 -3.38 -17.50 6.66
CA SER A 80 -3.84 -16.38 5.81
C SER A 80 -5.30 -15.99 6.08
N THR A 81 -5.56 -14.70 6.28
CA THR A 81 -6.90 -14.11 6.33
C THR A 81 -7.08 -13.10 5.19
N LYS A 82 -8.21 -12.40 5.12
CA LYS A 82 -8.41 -11.32 4.13
C LYS A 82 -7.40 -10.17 4.32
N TYR A 83 -6.94 -9.94 5.55
CA TYR A 83 -6.16 -8.75 5.92
C TYR A 83 -4.79 -9.07 6.53
N SER A 84 -4.52 -10.31 6.92
CA SER A 84 -3.34 -10.77 7.70
C SER A 84 -2.73 -12.03 7.05
N GLY A 85 -1.43 -12.26 7.25
CA GLY A 85 -0.76 -13.53 6.92
C GLY A 85 -0.50 -13.80 5.43
N GLY A 86 -0.39 -12.75 4.62
CA GLY A 86 -0.23 -12.86 3.16
C GLY A 86 -1.46 -13.44 2.45
N SER A 87 -1.42 -13.61 1.12
CA SER A 87 -2.54 -14.25 0.40
C SER A 87 -2.55 -15.78 0.51
N GLY A 88 -1.40 -16.36 0.87
CA GLY A 88 -1.11 -17.79 0.84
C GLY A 88 -1.04 -18.38 -0.59
N THR A 89 -1.22 -17.55 -1.63
CA THR A 89 -1.32 -18.01 -3.02
C THR A 89 0.01 -18.51 -3.54
N LEU A 90 1.12 -17.82 -3.25
CA LEU A 90 2.41 -18.25 -3.78
C LEU A 90 2.89 -19.56 -3.14
N GLN A 91 2.50 -19.86 -1.90
CA GLN A 91 2.82 -21.16 -1.29
C GLN A 91 2.05 -22.31 -1.93
N ARG A 92 0.78 -22.07 -2.33
CA ARG A 92 -0.05 -23.04 -3.07
C ARG A 92 0.34 -23.17 -4.54
N HIS A 93 0.77 -22.06 -5.14
CA HIS A 93 1.12 -21.93 -6.56
C HIS A 93 2.49 -21.24 -6.73
N PRO A 94 3.61 -21.91 -6.36
CA PRO A 94 4.94 -21.32 -6.42
C PRO A 94 5.38 -20.85 -7.82
N GLU A 95 4.81 -21.44 -8.87
CA GLU A 95 5.03 -21.04 -10.26
C GLU A 95 4.63 -19.58 -10.55
N LEU A 96 3.70 -19.02 -9.77
CA LEU A 96 3.24 -17.63 -9.90
C LEU A 96 4.19 -16.61 -9.27
N ARG A 97 5.22 -17.05 -8.51
CA ARG A 97 6.13 -16.15 -7.79
C ARG A 97 6.83 -15.16 -8.73
N ASN A 98 7.39 -15.64 -9.84
CA ASN A 98 8.03 -14.77 -10.83
C ASN A 98 7.04 -13.84 -11.53
N PHE A 99 5.79 -14.29 -11.74
CA PHE A 99 4.74 -13.45 -12.29
C PHE A 99 4.39 -12.32 -11.32
N ALA A 100 4.19 -12.62 -10.03
CA ALA A 100 3.86 -11.62 -9.01
C ALA A 100 4.89 -10.48 -8.97
N TRP A 101 6.19 -10.81 -8.97
CA TRP A 101 7.25 -9.80 -9.00
C TRP A 101 7.22 -8.95 -10.27
N ARG A 102 7.15 -9.59 -11.45
CA ARG A 102 7.11 -8.87 -12.74
C ARG A 102 5.87 -7.98 -12.84
N PHE A 103 4.74 -8.45 -12.33
CA PHE A 103 3.49 -7.72 -12.33
C PHE A 103 3.54 -6.54 -11.36
N ALA A 104 4.12 -6.69 -10.17
CA ALA A 104 4.37 -5.58 -9.25
C ALA A 104 5.23 -4.48 -9.90
N VAL A 105 6.34 -4.85 -10.55
CA VAL A 105 7.21 -3.90 -11.26
C VAL A 105 6.48 -3.23 -12.42
N PHE A 106 5.69 -3.98 -13.19
CA PHE A 106 4.86 -3.44 -14.27
C PHE A 106 3.84 -2.41 -13.76
N LEU A 107 3.18 -2.70 -12.62
CA LEU A 107 2.22 -1.80 -12.00
C LEU A 107 2.90 -0.51 -11.49
N ILE A 108 4.06 -0.61 -10.85
CA ILE A 108 4.85 0.56 -10.42
C ILE A 108 5.26 1.39 -11.65
N ALA A 109 5.80 0.76 -12.69
CA ALA A 109 6.19 1.45 -13.91
C ALA A 109 5.01 2.16 -14.60
N THR A 110 3.83 1.52 -14.59
CA THR A 110 2.58 2.10 -15.09
C THR A 110 2.18 3.32 -14.28
N SER A 111 2.19 3.21 -12.94
CA SER A 111 1.87 4.32 -12.04
C SER A 111 2.82 5.52 -12.26
N ILE A 112 4.13 5.26 -12.30
CA ILE A 112 5.15 6.31 -12.53
C ILE A 112 4.92 6.96 -13.90
N THR A 113 4.70 6.17 -14.96
CA THR A 113 4.46 6.69 -16.31
C THR A 113 3.22 7.59 -16.35
N LEU A 114 2.11 7.16 -15.75
CA LEU A 114 0.88 7.96 -15.66
C LEU A 114 1.12 9.24 -14.84
N SER A 115 1.91 9.19 -13.77
CA SER A 115 2.25 10.37 -12.97
C SER A 115 3.13 11.38 -13.70
N ILE A 116 4.04 10.91 -14.58
CA ILE A 116 4.84 11.78 -15.46
C ILE A 116 3.91 12.47 -16.47
N ILE A 117 3.01 11.71 -17.12
CA ILE A 117 2.04 12.26 -18.07
C ILE A 117 1.18 13.32 -17.35
N TYR A 118 0.63 13.01 -16.17
CA TYR A 118 -0.15 13.96 -15.38
C TYR A 118 0.64 15.23 -15.04
N THR A 119 1.89 15.06 -14.60
CA THR A 119 2.78 16.17 -14.25
C THR A 119 3.00 17.12 -15.42
N ILE A 120 3.18 16.58 -16.63
CA ILE A 120 3.38 17.38 -17.85
C ILE A 120 2.06 18.07 -18.25
N THR A 121 0.95 17.33 -18.26
CA THR A 121 -0.36 17.83 -18.69
C THR A 121 -0.91 18.93 -17.78
N PHE A 122 -0.84 18.73 -16.46
CA PHE A 122 -1.41 19.65 -15.47
C PHE A 122 -0.36 20.52 -14.76
N ARG A 123 0.91 20.45 -15.18
CA ARG A 123 2.04 21.21 -14.61
C ARG A 123 2.17 21.07 -13.09
N ASN A 124 1.95 19.86 -12.59
CA ASN A 124 1.89 19.56 -11.17
C ASN A 124 2.91 18.48 -10.78
N PRO A 125 4.16 18.87 -10.42
CA PRO A 125 5.22 17.91 -10.09
C PRO A 125 5.00 17.20 -8.75
N SER A 126 4.11 17.69 -7.89
CA SER A 126 3.85 17.06 -6.60
C SER A 126 3.28 15.65 -6.74
N VAL A 127 2.50 15.40 -7.79
CA VAL A 127 1.90 14.10 -8.09
C VAL A 127 2.99 13.07 -8.38
N LEU A 128 4.01 13.41 -9.17
CA LEU A 128 5.15 12.53 -9.42
C LEU A 128 5.93 12.26 -8.14
N LEU A 129 6.23 13.29 -7.34
CA LEU A 129 6.98 13.15 -6.09
C LEU A 129 6.27 12.21 -5.11
N LEU A 130 4.97 12.39 -4.91
CA LEU A 130 4.15 11.56 -4.03
C LEU A 130 4.02 10.13 -4.58
N THR A 131 3.87 9.96 -5.90
CA THR A 131 3.82 8.64 -6.55
C THR A 131 5.11 7.85 -6.34
N VAL A 132 6.26 8.50 -6.58
CA VAL A 132 7.58 7.87 -6.36
C VAL A 132 7.77 7.55 -4.89
N SER A 133 7.46 8.49 -3.98
CA SER A 133 7.59 8.28 -2.54
C SER A 133 6.73 7.12 -2.05
N GLY A 134 5.46 7.06 -2.47
CA GLY A 134 4.55 5.97 -2.13
C GLY A 134 4.99 4.62 -2.70
N SER A 135 5.46 4.60 -3.95
CA SER A 135 5.95 3.39 -4.59
C SER A 135 7.22 2.85 -3.92
N LEU A 136 8.16 3.74 -3.55
CA LEU A 136 9.37 3.36 -2.81
C LEU A 136 9.02 2.84 -1.43
N LEU A 137 8.11 3.53 -0.71
CA LEU A 137 7.66 3.12 0.61
C LEU A 137 7.00 1.74 0.59
N GLY A 138 6.09 1.52 -0.37
CA GLY A 138 5.41 0.24 -0.55
C GLY A 138 6.35 -0.88 -0.98
N TRP A 139 7.28 -0.62 -1.90
CA TRP A 139 8.27 -1.61 -2.34
C TRP A 139 9.20 -2.02 -1.20
N PHE A 140 9.84 -1.03 -0.57
CA PHE A 140 10.82 -1.25 0.50
C PHE A 140 10.20 -1.64 1.84
N TYR A 141 8.87 -1.70 1.92
CA TYR A 141 8.16 -2.28 3.06
C TYR A 141 8.68 -3.69 3.36
N SER A 142 8.64 -4.60 2.37
CA SER A 142 9.18 -5.97 2.48
C SER A 142 10.43 -6.20 1.61
N ALA A 143 10.70 -5.39 0.57
CA ALA A 143 11.84 -5.61 -0.32
C ALA A 143 13.20 -5.18 0.28
N PRO A 144 14.31 -5.86 -0.07
CA PRO A 144 15.66 -5.35 0.20
C PRO A 144 15.97 -4.08 -0.61
N PRO A 145 16.92 -3.24 -0.14
CA PRO A 145 17.78 -3.45 1.02
C PRO A 145 17.20 -2.95 2.36
N LEU A 146 16.07 -2.23 2.34
CA LEU A 146 15.55 -1.57 3.53
C LEU A 146 14.72 -2.51 4.42
N ARG A 147 13.82 -3.31 3.84
CA ARG A 147 12.93 -4.23 4.56
C ARG A 147 12.31 -3.60 5.81
N LEU A 148 11.57 -2.50 5.64
CA LEU A 148 11.08 -1.67 6.75
C LEU A 148 10.25 -2.46 7.77
N SER A 149 9.37 -3.36 7.31
CA SER A 149 8.57 -4.23 8.17
C SER A 149 9.41 -5.17 9.03
N TYR A 150 10.57 -5.59 8.51
CA TYR A 150 11.49 -6.46 9.25
C TYR A 150 12.31 -5.71 10.31
N ARG A 151 12.44 -4.38 10.17
CA ARG A 151 13.28 -3.54 11.03
C ARG A 151 12.49 -2.73 12.05
N GLY A 152 11.20 -3.04 12.24
CA GLY A 152 10.32 -2.30 13.15
C GLY A 152 10.05 -0.86 12.70
N LEU A 153 10.08 -0.64 11.38
CA LEU A 153 9.70 0.61 10.71
C LEU A 153 8.43 0.42 9.85
N GLY A 154 7.82 -0.76 9.87
CA GLY A 154 6.62 -1.08 9.07
C GLY A 154 5.42 -0.25 9.51
N GLU A 155 5.27 -0.02 10.80
CA GLU A 155 4.15 0.73 11.37
C GLU A 155 4.25 2.21 10.99
N LEU A 156 5.47 2.76 11.05
CA LEU A 156 5.75 4.12 10.58
C LEU A 156 5.51 4.24 9.07
N ALA A 157 5.98 3.26 8.28
CA ALA A 157 5.74 3.24 6.85
C ALA A 157 4.23 3.22 6.53
N THR A 158 3.47 2.38 7.21
CA THR A 158 2.01 2.31 7.04
C THR A 158 1.33 3.61 7.50
N ALA A 159 1.76 4.20 8.62
CA ALA A 159 1.25 5.49 9.08
C ALA A 159 1.48 6.60 8.04
N ILE A 160 2.65 6.66 7.41
CA ILE A 160 2.97 7.63 6.34
C ILE A 160 2.02 7.47 5.13
N THR A 161 1.52 6.28 4.84
CA THR A 161 0.50 6.11 3.78
C THR A 161 -0.78 6.90 4.07
N GLY A 162 -1.11 7.10 5.35
CA GLY A 162 -2.22 7.94 5.79
C GLY A 162 -2.06 9.41 5.44
N PHE A 163 -0.84 9.85 5.09
CA PHE A 163 -0.59 11.15 4.45
C PHE A 163 -0.49 11.02 2.92
N ILE A 164 0.23 10.03 2.39
CA ILE A 164 0.45 9.93 0.94
C ILE A 164 -0.86 9.82 0.14
N PHE A 165 -1.82 9.00 0.59
CA PHE A 165 -3.09 8.84 -0.13
C PHE A 165 -3.91 10.15 -0.15
N PRO A 166 -4.22 10.79 1.00
CA PRO A 166 -4.90 12.09 0.98
C PRO A 166 -4.09 13.17 0.27
N ALA A 167 -2.76 13.22 0.45
CA ALA A 167 -1.92 14.18 -0.25
C ALA A 167 -2.00 14.02 -1.77
N MET A 168 -2.08 12.80 -2.30
CA MET A 168 -2.30 12.57 -3.73
C MET A 168 -3.66 13.13 -4.20
N GLY A 169 -4.73 12.86 -3.45
CA GLY A 169 -6.06 13.40 -3.77
C GLY A 169 -6.12 14.93 -3.70
N TYR A 170 -5.48 15.50 -2.70
CA TYR A 170 -5.40 16.94 -2.53
C TYR A 170 -4.58 17.58 -3.67
N SER A 171 -3.39 17.05 -3.92
CA SER A 171 -2.45 17.54 -4.92
C SER A 171 -3.07 17.62 -6.31
N VAL A 172 -3.86 16.64 -6.74
CA VAL A 172 -4.39 16.62 -8.10
C VAL A 172 -5.27 17.84 -8.40
N MET A 173 -5.98 18.36 -7.40
CA MET A 173 -6.88 19.52 -7.55
C MET A 173 -6.29 20.83 -7.03
N ALA A 174 -5.54 20.81 -5.92
CA ALA A 174 -5.00 22.00 -5.28
C ALA A 174 -3.60 22.41 -5.78
N GLY A 175 -2.97 21.60 -6.65
CA GLY A 175 -1.67 21.91 -7.25
C GLY A 175 -0.45 21.47 -6.41
N GLY A 176 -0.65 20.98 -5.19
CA GLY A 176 0.41 20.43 -4.35
C GLY A 176 0.02 20.32 -2.88
N PRO A 177 0.76 19.55 -2.06
CA PRO A 177 0.49 19.47 -0.64
C PRO A 177 0.96 20.74 0.08
N ASP A 178 0.19 21.16 1.07
CA ASP A 178 0.52 22.26 1.98
C ASP A 178 0.32 21.83 3.45
N ILE A 179 0.40 22.78 4.38
CA ILE A 179 0.22 22.51 5.81
C ILE A 179 -1.19 21.99 6.15
N ARG A 180 -2.20 22.34 5.35
CA ARG A 180 -3.60 21.97 5.62
C ARG A 180 -3.82 20.49 5.39
N ILE A 181 -3.35 19.96 4.26
CA ILE A 181 -3.43 18.52 4.01
C ILE A 181 -2.53 17.72 4.97
N LEU A 182 -1.38 18.27 5.39
CA LEU A 182 -0.54 17.64 6.40
C LEU A 182 -1.28 17.48 7.73
N LEU A 183 -1.86 18.57 8.25
CA LEU A 183 -2.62 18.56 9.50
C LEU A 183 -3.89 17.70 9.39
N PHE A 184 -4.61 17.78 8.27
CA PHE A 184 -5.78 16.95 8.00
C PHE A 184 -5.44 15.45 7.99
N SER A 185 -4.24 15.10 7.53
CA SER A 185 -3.80 13.70 7.45
C SER A 185 -3.36 13.14 8.80
N VAL A 186 -3.02 13.94 9.81
CA VAL A 186 -2.56 13.45 11.13
C VAL A 186 -3.51 12.39 11.74
N PRO A 187 -4.83 12.64 11.89
CA PRO A 187 -5.74 11.60 12.40
C PRO A 187 -5.81 10.36 11.50
N ILE A 188 -5.65 10.52 10.18
CA ILE A 188 -5.62 9.41 9.22
C ILE A 188 -4.34 8.58 9.39
N MET A 189 -3.18 9.22 9.61
CA MET A 189 -1.92 8.55 9.89
C MET A 189 -1.99 7.74 11.19
N LEU A 190 -2.61 8.29 12.24
CA LEU A 190 -2.87 7.57 13.49
C LEU A 190 -3.84 6.41 13.27
N LEU A 191 -4.89 6.59 12.48
CA LEU A 191 -5.79 5.50 12.11
C LEU A 191 -5.05 4.37 11.38
N GLN A 192 -4.13 4.71 10.47
CA GLN A 192 -3.30 3.72 9.77
C GLN A 192 -2.34 2.99 10.71
N LEU A 193 -1.81 3.67 11.73
CA LEU A 193 -1.03 3.05 12.79
C LEU A 193 -1.87 2.04 13.60
N VAL A 194 -3.08 2.41 13.98
CA VAL A 194 -4.00 1.50 14.69
C VAL A 194 -4.39 0.32 13.79
N PHE A 195 -4.65 0.59 12.51
CA PHE A 195 -4.99 -0.42 11.52
C PHE A 195 -3.90 -1.47 11.38
N ILE A 196 -2.64 -1.05 11.18
CA ILE A 196 -1.54 -2.00 10.96
C ILE A 196 -1.23 -2.83 12.21
N ILE A 197 -1.32 -2.24 13.41
CA ILE A 197 -1.14 -2.99 14.66
C ILE A 197 -2.21 -4.09 14.79
N ASN A 198 -3.46 -3.83 14.40
CA ASN A 198 -4.51 -4.85 14.40
C ASN A 198 -4.24 -5.97 13.39
N VAL A 199 -3.63 -5.65 12.25
CA VAL A 199 -3.21 -6.63 11.25
C VAL A 199 -2.04 -7.47 11.76
N GLU A 200 -1.10 -6.88 12.49
CA GLU A 200 0.11 -7.58 12.95
C GLU A 200 -0.12 -8.45 14.20
N ILE A 201 -1.10 -8.12 15.06
CA ILE A 201 -1.36 -8.90 16.29
C ILE A 201 -1.68 -10.38 16.01
N PRO A 202 -2.55 -10.73 15.04
CA PRO A 202 -2.77 -12.13 14.64
C PRO A 202 -1.53 -12.84 14.11
N ASP A 203 -0.62 -12.11 13.44
CA ASP A 203 0.58 -12.65 12.79
C ASP A 203 1.80 -12.70 13.72
N LEU A 204 1.65 -12.34 15.00
CA LEU A 204 2.75 -12.20 15.97
C LEU A 204 3.74 -13.37 15.98
N ARG A 205 3.24 -14.61 15.92
CA ARG A 205 4.08 -15.81 15.97
C ARG A 205 4.86 -15.98 14.67
N GLU A 206 4.18 -15.85 13.54
CA GLU A 206 4.74 -15.97 12.20
C GLU A 206 5.80 -14.88 11.95
N ASP A 207 5.48 -13.63 12.32
CA ASP A 207 6.39 -12.49 12.25
C ASP A 207 7.66 -12.74 13.06
N LEU A 208 7.53 -13.20 14.31
CA LEU A 208 8.68 -13.54 15.15
C LEU A 208 9.54 -14.66 14.52
N LEU A 209 8.92 -15.70 13.96
CA LEU A 209 9.63 -16.83 13.37
C LEU A 209 10.41 -16.46 12.10
N GLY A 210 9.91 -15.54 11.27
CA GLY A 210 10.65 -15.06 10.10
C GLY A 210 11.39 -13.75 10.31
N GLY A 211 11.57 -13.33 11.57
CA GLY A 211 12.42 -12.19 11.92
C GLY A 211 11.83 -10.83 11.57
N LYS A 212 10.51 -10.71 11.42
CA LYS A 212 9.82 -9.43 11.34
C LYS A 212 9.66 -8.83 12.73
N MET A 213 10.44 -7.78 13.01
CA MET A 213 10.45 -7.13 14.32
C MET A 213 9.37 -6.04 14.42
N THR A 214 8.11 -6.40 14.19
CA THR A 214 6.96 -5.49 14.30
C THR A 214 6.76 -4.99 15.74
N LEU A 215 5.95 -3.96 15.92
CA LEU A 215 5.65 -3.34 17.20
C LEU A 215 5.00 -4.33 18.17
N PRO A 216 4.02 -5.17 17.74
CA PRO A 216 3.54 -6.28 18.56
C PRO A 216 4.63 -7.26 18.98
N VAL A 217 5.56 -7.59 18.09
CA VAL A 217 6.70 -8.48 18.42
C VAL A 217 7.64 -7.84 19.45
N ARG A 218 7.91 -6.54 19.32
CA ARG A 218 8.88 -5.82 20.17
C ARG A 218 8.34 -5.44 21.55
N LEU A 219 7.09 -4.99 21.63
CA LEU A 219 6.48 -4.50 22.88
C LEU A 219 5.55 -5.52 23.54
N GLY A 220 5.13 -6.54 22.79
CA GLY A 220 4.10 -7.48 23.22
C GLY A 220 2.69 -6.92 23.07
N VAL A 221 1.72 -7.84 22.93
CA VAL A 221 0.32 -7.52 22.61
C VAL A 221 -0.33 -6.54 23.59
N ARG A 222 0.00 -6.62 24.88
CA ARG A 222 -0.60 -5.76 25.92
C ARG A 222 -0.27 -4.29 25.70
N ASP A 223 1.01 -3.98 25.44
CA ASP A 223 1.46 -2.61 25.29
C ASP A 223 1.11 -2.06 23.89
N SER A 224 1.13 -2.91 22.86
CA SER A 224 0.59 -2.54 21.54
C SER A 224 -0.90 -2.16 21.61
N ARG A 225 -1.70 -2.90 22.37
CA ARG A 225 -3.12 -2.54 22.59
C ARG A 225 -3.28 -1.21 23.31
N ARG A 226 -2.39 -0.85 24.25
CA ARG A 226 -2.45 0.45 24.93
C ARG A 226 -2.22 1.60 23.95
N ILE A 227 -1.25 1.47 23.04
CA ILE A 227 -0.97 2.48 22.00
C ILE A 227 -2.21 2.74 21.14
N MET A 228 -3.04 1.73 20.89
CA MET A 228 -4.23 1.87 20.06
C MET A 228 -5.39 2.64 20.72
N VAL A 229 -5.38 2.80 22.05
CA VAL A 229 -6.47 3.45 22.81
C VAL A 229 -6.11 4.85 23.30
N LEU A 230 -4.88 5.29 23.05
CA LEU A 230 -4.37 6.64 23.33
C LEU A 230 -4.69 7.57 22.15
#